data_AF-A0A484ME06-F1
#
_entry.id   AF-A0A484ME06-F1
#
_cell.length_a   1.000
_cell.length_b   1.000
_cell.length_c   1.000
_cell.angle_alpha   90.00
_cell.angle_beta   90.00
_cell.angle_gamma   90.00
#
_symmetry.space_group_name_H-M   'P 1'
#
loop_
_entity.id
_entity.type
_entity.pdbx_description
1 polymer ?
#
loop_
_entity_poly.entity_id
_entity_poly.type
_entity_poly.pdbx_seq_one_letter_code
_entity_poly.pdbx_strand_id
1 'polypeptide(L)' 'MFVNDPPITKPVMGKETLIMEIILEDLEGTRIACTLWGRYASNLMKFVEKLPKQPVIAVIQFCKAGIYNGKGFL' A
#
# COMPACT_ATOMS: atom_id res chain seq x y z
N MET A 1 -6.22 -7.23 2.95
CA MET A 1 -5.39 -6.01 2.91
C MET A 1 -5.78 -5.11 4.07
N PHE A 2 -4.78 -4.55 4.75
CA PHE A 2 -4.96 -3.64 5.89
C PHE A 2 -4.24 -2.31 5.63
N VAL A 3 -4.76 -1.22 6.16
CA VAL A 3 -4.08 0.08 6.19
C VAL A 3 -3.49 0.23 7.58
N ASN A 4 -2.17 0.36 7.69
CA ASN A 4 -1.50 0.44 8.99
C ASN A 4 -1.44 1.88 9.52
N ASP A 5 -1.02 2.80 8.67
CA ASP A 5 -0.75 4.19 9.02
C ASP A 5 -1.56 5.14 8.13
N PRO A 6 -1.90 6.35 8.62
CA PRO A 6 -2.49 7.37 7.78
C PRO A 6 -1.53 7.71 6.61
N PRO A 7 -2.05 7.91 5.39
CA PRO A 7 -1.24 8.35 4.27
C PRO A 7 -0.50 9.65 4.59
N ILE A 8 0.76 9.74 4.18
CA ILE A 8 1.63 10.90 4.41
C ILE A 8 2.00 11.55 3.08
N THR A 9 2.15 12.87 3.06
CA THR A 9 2.66 13.60 1.89
C THR A 9 4.13 13.96 2.11
N LYS A 10 4.98 13.67 1.12
CA LYS A 10 6.41 14.02 1.15
C LYS A 10 6.86 14.61 -0.19
N PRO A 11 7.82 15.55 -0.21
CA PRO A 11 8.45 16.01 -1.44
C PRO A 11 9.35 14.90 -2.02
N VAL A 12 9.02 14.44 -3.22
CA VAL A 12 9.80 13.46 -3.99
C VAL A 12 10.20 14.11 -5.30
N MET A 13 11.50 14.31 -5.52
CA MET A 13 12.03 15.00 -6.70
C MET A 13 11.36 16.37 -6.95
N GLY A 14 11.11 17.14 -5.88
CA GLY A 14 10.49 18.47 -5.95
C GLY A 14 8.97 18.48 -6.14
N LYS A 15 8.32 17.31 -6.13
CA LYS A 15 6.86 17.17 -6.21
C LYS A 15 6.29 16.57 -4.94
N GLU A 16 5.30 17.24 -4.35
CA GLU A 16 4.52 16.68 -3.25
C GLU A 16 3.82 15.38 -3.70
N THR A 17 4.17 14.29 -3.02
CA THR A 17 3.74 12.94 -3.36
C THR A 17 3.11 12.29 -2.14
N LEU A 18 1.86 11.85 -2.30
CA LEU A 18 1.16 11.06 -1.30
C LEU A 18 1.75 9.64 -1.25
N ILE A 19 2.00 9.15 -0.05
CA ILE A 19 2.57 7.82 0.22
C ILE A 19 1.65 7.11 1.21
N MET A 20 1.33 5.85 0.94
CA MET A 20 0.44 5.05 1.77
C MET A 20 1.03 3.66 1.96
N GLU A 21 1.15 3.23 3.21
CA GLU A 21 1.58 1.89 3.58
C GLU A 21 0.35 0.97 3.74
N ILE A 22 0.39 -0.17 3.06
CA ILE A 22 -0.61 -1.22 3.21
C ILE A 22 0.06 -2.56 3.51
N ILE A 23 -0.69 -3.43 4.20
CA ILE A 23 -0.31 -4.84 4.39
C ILE A 23 -1.15 -5.70 3.47
N LEU A 24 -0.46 -6.49 2.65
CA LEU A 24 -1.06 -7.58 1.91
C LEU A 24 -0.92 -8.84 2.75
N GLU A 25 -2.02 -9.58 2.88
CA GLU A 25 -2.08 -10.86 3.57
C GLU A 25 -2.65 -11.88 2.59
N ASP A 26 -1.97 -13.01 2.44
CA ASP A 26 -2.44 -14.13 1.65
C ASP A 26 -3.31 -15.10 2.47
N LEU A 27 -3.73 -16.20 1.87
CA LEU A 27 -4.58 -17.19 2.52
C LEU A 27 -3.83 -18.05 3.57
N GLU A 28 -2.49 -18.02 3.58
CA GLU A 28 -1.64 -18.71 4.56
C GLU A 28 -1.30 -17.80 5.75
N GLY A 29 -1.77 -16.54 5.74
CA GLY A 29 -1.49 -15.55 6.77
C GLY A 29 -0.13 -14.87 6.61
N THR A 30 0.57 -15.09 5.50
CA THR A 30 1.83 -14.40 5.21
C THR A 30 1.55 -12.93 4.95
N ARG A 31 2.29 -12.06 5.64
CA ARG A 31 2.14 -10.60 5.53
C ARG A 31 3.35 -9.96 4.88
N ILE A 32 3.10 -9.11 3.89
CA ILE A 32 4.11 -8.27 3.27
C ILE A 32 3.68 -6.80 3.32
N ALA A 33 4.65 -5.93 3.56
CA ALA A 33 4.45 -4.49 3.43
C ALA A 33 4.46 -4.10 1.96
N CYS A 34 3.59 -3.17 1.59
CA CYS A 34 3.54 -2.60 0.25
C CYS A 34 3.35 -1.08 0.35
N THR A 35 4.28 -0.33 -0.24
CA THR A 35 4.21 1.13 -0.27
C THR A 35 3.59 1.60 -1.58
N LEU A 36 2.44 2.29 -1.50
CA LEU A 36 1.81 2.95 -2.65
C LEU A 36 2.23 4.42 -2.73
N TRP A 37 2.47 4.89 -3.96
CA TRP A 37 2.95 6.24 -4.21
C TRP A 37 2.02 7.00 -5.17
N GLY A 38 1.89 8.31 -4.93
CA GLY A 38 1.14 9.25 -5.75
C GLY A 38 -0.28 8.77 -6.04
N ARG A 39 -0.60 8.60 -7.34
CA ARG A 39 -1.95 8.26 -7.80
C ARG A 39 -2.48 6.95 -7.21
N TYR A 40 -1.61 5.96 -6.93
CA TYR A 40 -2.05 4.67 -6.39
C TYR A 40 -2.50 4.81 -4.94
N ALA A 41 -1.74 5.57 -4.13
CA ALA A 41 -2.13 5.91 -2.78
C ALA A 41 -3.44 6.71 -2.76
N SER A 42 -3.57 7.72 -3.62
CA SER A 42 -4.78 8.55 -3.69
C SER A 42 -6.02 7.75 -4.09
N ASN A 43 -5.89 6.84 -5.05
CA ASN A 43 -7.00 6.01 -5.52
C ASN A 43 -7.46 5.02 -4.44
N LEU A 44 -6.50 4.39 -3.74
CA LEU A 44 -6.84 3.45 -2.68
C LEU A 44 -7.47 4.17 -1.48
N MET A 45 -6.94 5.33 -1.07
CA MET A 45 -7.54 6.15 -0.01
C MET A 45 -9.02 6.44 -0.31
N LYS A 46 -9.34 6.96 -1.50
CA LYS A 46 -10.72 7.22 -1.94
C LYS A 46 -11.60 5.97 -1.96
N PHE A 47 -11.02 4.80 -2.18
CA PHE A 47 -11.75 3.54 -2.14
C PHE A 47 -12.05 3.11 -0.70
N VAL A 48 -11.06 3.21 0.19
CA VAL A 48 -11.20 2.84 1.62
C VAL A 48 -12.15 3.79 2.36
N GLU A 49 -12.14 5.09 2.04
CA GLU A 49 -13.07 6.08 2.60
C GLU A 49 -14.55 5.75 2.33
N LYS A 50 -14.83 4.96 1.29
CA LYS A 50 -16.19 4.52 0.96
C LYS A 50 -16.66 3.32 1.80
N LEU A 51 -15.86 2.90 2.80
CA LEU A 51 -16.15 1.79 3.73
C LEU A 51 -16.67 0.55 3.01
N PRO A 52 -15.87 -0.07 2.12
CA PRO A 52 -16.30 -1.26 1.40
C PRO A 52 -16.64 -2.38 2.39
N LYS A 53 -17.81 -3.02 2.20
CA LYS A 53 -18.15 -4.25 2.91
C LYS A 53 -17.15 -5.34 2.47
N GLN A 54 -16.52 -5.99 3.44
CA GLN A 54 -15.36 -6.89 3.33
C GLN A 54 -15.56 -8.09 2.37
N PRO A 55 -14.50 -8.79 1.90
CA PRO A 55 -13.06 -8.47 1.94
C PRO A 55 -12.54 -7.81 0.65
N VAL A 56 -11.49 -6.99 0.76
CA VAL A 56 -10.83 -6.33 -0.39
C VAL A 56 -9.65 -7.17 -0.87
N ILE A 57 -9.73 -7.64 -2.11
CA ILE A 57 -8.65 -8.33 -2.81
C ILE A 57 -7.85 -7.30 -3.60
N ALA A 58 -6.54 -7.25 -3.39
CA ALA A 58 -5.63 -6.41 -4.15
C ALA A 58 -4.78 -7.27 -5.09
N VAL A 59 -4.74 -6.90 -6.37
CA VAL A 59 -3.88 -7.52 -7.38
C VAL A 59 -2.77 -6.52 -7.72
N ILE A 60 -1.52 -6.91 -7.48
CA ILE A 60 -0.36 -6.07 -7.73
C ILE A 60 0.41 -6.60 -8.94
N GLN A 61 0.66 -5.73 -9.92
CA GLN A 61 1.43 -6.05 -11.12
C GLN A 61 2.54 -5.02 -11.30
N PHE A 62 3.68 -5.46 -11.87
CA PHE A 62 4.84 -4.61 -12.16
C PHE A 62 5.36 -3.81 -10.95
N CYS A 63 5.23 -4.37 -9.74
CA CYS A 63 5.78 -3.77 -8.53
C CYS A 63 7.29 -3.96 -8.44
N LYS A 64 7.91 -3.16 -7.58
CA LYS A 64 9.32 -3.33 -7.21
C LYS A 64 9.39 -4.18 -5.94
N ALA A 65 9.70 -5.46 -6.09
CA ALA A 65 9.93 -6.34 -4.95
C ALA A 65 11.34 -6.16 -4.37
N GLY A 66 11.49 -6.33 -3.05
CA GLY A 66 12.78 -6.31 -2.37
C GLY A 66 12.76 -6.95 -0.99
N ILE A 67 13.93 -6.97 -0.35
CA ILE A 67 14.11 -7.45 1.03
C ILE A 67 14.67 -6.29 1.87
N TYR A 68 14.03 -6.01 3.01
CA TYR A 68 14.50 -5.02 3.98
C TYR A 68 14.46 -5.64 5.38
N ASN A 69 15.58 -5.59 6.10
CA ASN A 69 15.73 -6.22 7.42
C ASN A 69 15.24 -7.68 7.46
N GLY A 70 15.53 -8.46 6.40
CA GLY A 70 15.14 -9.87 6.29
C GLY A 70 13.66 -10.10 5.97
N LYS A 71 12.87 -9.05 5.70
CA LYS A 71 11.45 -9.14 5.35
C LYS A 71 11.21 -8.70 3.91
N GLY A 72 10.35 -9.42 3.20
CA GLY A 72 9.92 -9.06 1.85
C GLY A 72 9.00 -7.83 1.85
N PHE A 73 9.15 -6.98 0.85
CA PHE A 73 8.26 -5.84 0.61
C PHE A 73 7.99 -5.65 -0.89
N LEU A 74 6.91 -4.92 -1.19
CA LEU A 74 6.52 -4.47 -2.53
C LEU A 74 6.49 -2.93 -2.64
#